data_AF-D9XDW6-F1
#
_entry.id   AF-D9XDW6-F1
#
_cell.length_a   1.000
_cell.length_b   1.000
_cell.length_c   1.000
_cell.angle_alpha   90.00
_cell.angle_beta   90.00
_cell.angle_gamma   90.00
#
_symmetry.space_group_name_H-M   'P 1'
#
loop_
_entity.id
_entity.type
_entity.pdbx_description
1 polymer ?
#
loop_
_entity_poly.entity_id
_entity_poly.type
_entity_poly.pdbx_seq_one_letter_code
_entity_poly.pdbx_strand_id
1 'polypeptide(L)'
;MEALPLAVDAELRPHARGTRLRLHLHELYGRLAQAGPETVEVEWRHRDARGLVVRTTADLAESAAGTWSAETAVGLAAPTGLGAGTWDLRLRIRFREGVSREVTAHALTGAGLLRRRAVPSARHGVVLVQPYRTHSGALALRVAPGVRGVLSVARGRLRRLLH
;
A
#
# COMPACT_ATOMS: atom_id res chain seq x y z
N MET A 1 22.54 15.76 -14.51
CA MET A 1 21.16 15.79 -13.97
C MET A 1 21.22 15.44 -12.49
N GLU A 2 21.31 16.45 -11.63
CA GLU A 2 21.33 16.23 -10.18
C GLU A 2 19.94 15.80 -9.71
N ALA A 3 19.86 14.58 -9.20
CA ALA A 3 18.62 13.95 -8.80
C ALA A 3 18.09 14.66 -7.53
N LEU A 4 17.08 15.51 -7.67
CA LEU A 4 16.36 16.15 -6.56
C LEU A 4 16.09 15.16 -5.42
N PRO A 5 16.62 15.32 -4.20
CA PRO A 5 16.30 14.40 -3.12
C PRO A 5 14.80 14.52 -2.80
N LEU A 6 14.05 13.51 -3.18
CA LEU A 6 12.62 13.36 -2.90
C LEU A 6 12.50 12.41 -1.72
N ALA A 7 12.00 12.91 -0.61
CA ALA A 7 11.62 12.09 0.52
C ALA A 7 10.13 11.78 0.41
N VAL A 8 9.77 10.49 0.46
CA VAL A 8 8.39 10.06 0.45
C VAL A 8 8.13 9.21 1.68
N ASP A 9 7.16 9.61 2.48
CA ASP A 9 6.66 8.79 3.57
C ASP A 9 5.44 7.99 3.10
N ALA A 10 5.38 6.73 3.51
CA ALA A 10 4.29 5.82 3.24
C ALA A 10 3.68 5.32 4.54
N GLU A 11 2.37 5.49 4.63
CA GLU A 11 1.55 5.03 5.73
C GLU A 11 0.55 3.99 5.21
N LEU A 12 0.59 2.78 5.77
CA LEU A 12 -0.38 1.74 5.44
C LEU A 12 -1.31 1.51 6.62
N ARG A 13 -2.62 1.66 6.38
CA ARG A 13 -3.67 1.46 7.38
C ARG A 13 -4.55 0.28 6.98
N PRO A 14 -4.29 -0.94 7.50
CA PRO A 14 -5.22 -2.05 7.36
C PRO A 14 -6.46 -1.80 8.23
N HIS A 15 -7.65 -1.78 7.61
CA HIS A 15 -8.93 -1.63 8.29
C HIS A 15 -9.92 -2.72 7.84
N ALA A 16 -10.93 -3.01 8.64
CA ALA A 16 -11.93 -4.05 8.36
C ALA A 16 -12.73 -3.81 7.06
N ARG A 17 -12.83 -2.54 6.64
CA ARG A 17 -13.53 -2.10 5.41
C ARG A 17 -12.61 -1.88 4.21
N GLY A 18 -11.33 -2.19 4.34
CA GLY A 18 -10.33 -1.97 3.29
C GLY A 18 -8.99 -1.51 3.84
N THR A 19 -7.92 -1.77 3.09
CA THR A 19 -6.58 -1.28 3.41
C THR A 19 -6.30 -0.04 2.57
N ARG A 20 -5.79 1.02 3.21
CA ARG A 20 -5.43 2.27 2.52
C ARG A 20 -3.94 2.53 2.65
N LEU A 21 -3.32 2.91 1.54
CA LEU A 21 -1.97 3.44 1.48
C LEU A 21 -2.08 4.95 1.28
N ARG A 22 -1.46 5.70 2.19
CA ARG A 22 -1.31 7.15 2.09
C ARG A 22 0.15 7.49 1.90
N LEU A 23 0.43 8.36 0.93
CA LEU A 23 1.76 8.81 0.56
C LEU A 23 1.87 10.29 0.83
N HIS A 24 2.99 10.70 1.42
CA HIS A 24 3.34 12.10 1.64
C HIS A 24 4.69 12.36 0.98
N LEU A 25 4.68 13.19 -0.06
CA LEU A 25 5.85 13.64 -0.77
C LEU A 25 6.33 14.92 -0.12
N HIS A 26 7.53 14.85 0.44
CA HIS A 26 8.22 15.97 1.04
C HIS A 26 9.18 16.58 0.04
N GLU A 27 9.07 17.89 -0.08
CA GLU A 27 9.91 18.73 -0.90
C GLU A 27 10.96 19.40 -0.03
N LEU A 28 12.24 19.27 -0.40
CA LEU A 28 13.34 19.88 0.36
C LEU A 28 13.79 21.25 -0.21
N TYR A 29 13.39 21.62 -1.43
CA TYR A 29 14.01 22.76 -2.14
C TYR A 29 13.10 23.58 -3.07
N GLY A 30 11.76 23.47 -3.01
CA GLY A 30 10.87 24.29 -3.85
C GLY A 30 10.86 23.95 -5.37
N ARG A 31 11.47 22.82 -5.79
CA ARG A 31 11.48 22.33 -7.18
C ARG A 31 10.39 21.31 -7.55
N LEU A 32 9.77 20.63 -6.60
CA LEU A 32 8.64 19.71 -6.80
C LEU A 32 7.43 20.48 -7.35
N ALA A 33 7.06 21.60 -6.74
CA ALA A 33 5.97 22.44 -7.26
C ALA A 33 6.22 22.92 -8.70
N GLN A 34 7.48 23.29 -9.02
CA GLN A 34 7.88 23.69 -10.38
C GLN A 34 7.81 22.53 -11.37
N ALA A 35 8.24 21.33 -10.96
CA ALA A 35 8.22 20.13 -11.79
C ALA A 35 6.80 19.60 -12.04
N GLY A 36 5.81 19.99 -11.22
CA GLY A 36 4.41 19.63 -11.38
C GLY A 36 4.19 18.12 -11.37
N PRO A 37 4.34 17.43 -10.23
CA PRO A 37 4.00 16.02 -10.12
C PRO A 37 2.50 15.82 -10.34
N GLU A 38 2.13 14.81 -11.11
CA GLU A 38 0.72 14.59 -11.50
C GLU A 38 0.19 13.29 -10.91
N THR A 39 0.94 12.21 -11.06
CA THR A 39 0.50 10.89 -10.63
C THR A 39 1.64 10.12 -9.98
N VAL A 40 1.27 9.18 -9.11
CA VAL A 40 2.18 8.19 -8.56
C VAL A 40 1.68 6.80 -8.92
N GLU A 41 2.55 6.03 -9.56
CA GLU A 41 2.37 4.60 -9.76
C GLU A 41 2.92 3.86 -8.54
N VAL A 42 2.02 3.18 -7.84
CA VAL A 42 2.29 2.34 -6.69
C VAL A 42 2.50 0.92 -7.18
N GLU A 43 3.73 0.42 -7.05
CA GLU A 43 4.09 -0.95 -7.40
C GLU A 43 4.36 -1.75 -6.13
N TRP A 44 3.58 -2.81 -5.92
CA TRP A 44 3.90 -3.84 -4.95
C TRP A 44 4.57 -5.00 -5.66
N ARG A 45 5.81 -5.31 -5.28
CA ARG A 45 6.59 -6.40 -5.90
C ARG A 45 6.69 -7.57 -4.94
N HIS A 46 6.32 -8.77 -5.38
CA HIS A 46 6.47 -9.97 -4.56
C HIS A 46 7.96 -10.30 -4.40
N ARG A 47 8.41 -10.47 -3.17
CA ARG A 47 9.82 -10.69 -2.83
C ARG A 47 10.36 -11.98 -3.42
N ASP A 48 9.58 -13.06 -3.36
CA ASP A 48 10.05 -14.40 -3.73
C ASP A 48 9.58 -14.85 -5.12
N ALA A 49 8.60 -14.16 -5.72
CA ALA A 49 7.95 -14.56 -6.96
C ALA A 49 8.32 -13.54 -8.03
N ARG A 50 9.37 -13.87 -8.80
CA ARG A 50 9.91 -12.95 -9.81
C ARG A 50 8.83 -12.58 -10.82
N GLY A 51 8.74 -11.29 -11.12
CA GLY A 51 7.79 -10.75 -12.09
C GLY A 51 6.37 -10.51 -11.55
N LEU A 52 6.04 -11.02 -10.36
CA LEU A 52 4.74 -10.76 -9.76
C LEU A 52 4.70 -9.35 -9.17
N VAL A 53 3.97 -8.47 -9.85
CA VAL A 53 3.81 -7.05 -9.48
C VAL A 53 2.33 -6.68 -9.54
N VAL A 54 1.84 -6.01 -8.50
CA VAL A 54 0.51 -5.39 -8.48
C VAL A 54 0.70 -3.88 -8.56
N ARG A 55 0.02 -3.25 -9.52
CA ARG A 55 0.16 -1.82 -9.82
C ARG A 55 -1.14 -1.09 -9.59
N THR A 56 -1.05 0.12 -9.08
CA THR A 56 -2.17 1.05 -9.01
C THR A 56 -1.66 2.47 -9.16
N THR A 57 -2.37 3.29 -9.93
CA THR A 57 -2.05 4.71 -10.07
C THR A 57 -2.95 5.52 -9.14
N ALA A 58 -2.38 6.55 -8.52
CA ALA A 58 -3.11 7.54 -7.76
C ALA A 58 -2.70 8.94 -8.20
N ASP A 59 -3.67 9.85 -8.20
CA ASP A 59 -3.42 11.26 -8.47
C ASP A 59 -2.71 11.89 -7.27
N LEU A 60 -1.71 12.71 -7.57
CA LEU A 60 -1.03 13.52 -6.57
C LEU A 60 -1.78 14.84 -6.43
N ALA A 61 -2.20 15.13 -5.21
CA ALA A 61 -2.81 16.39 -4.85
C ALA A 61 -1.84 17.21 -4.01
N GLU A 62 -1.71 18.48 -4.34
CA GLU A 62 -1.04 19.44 -3.48
C GLU A 62 -1.85 19.61 -2.18
N SER A 63 -1.15 19.53 -1.05
CA SER A 63 -1.67 19.76 0.29
C SER A 63 -1.29 21.15 0.77
N ALA A 64 -2.02 21.66 1.77
CA ALA A 64 -1.60 22.84 2.51
C ALA A 64 -0.17 22.64 3.04
N ALA A 65 0.66 23.69 2.95
CA ALA A 65 2.08 23.73 3.29
C ALA A 65 3.08 23.20 2.23
N GLY A 66 2.72 23.18 0.94
CA GLY A 66 3.67 22.87 -0.14
C GLY A 66 4.17 21.41 -0.12
N THR A 67 3.34 20.52 0.42
CA THR A 67 3.58 19.07 0.38
C THR A 67 2.61 18.43 -0.58
N TRP A 68 2.94 17.27 -1.13
CA TRP A 68 2.07 16.55 -2.05
C TRP A 68 1.63 15.24 -1.42
N SER A 69 0.39 14.82 -1.71
CA SER A 69 -0.15 13.60 -1.13
C SER A 69 -0.93 12.78 -2.15
N ALA A 70 -0.94 11.47 -1.95
CA ALA A 70 -1.78 10.54 -2.69
C ALA A 70 -2.36 9.50 -1.73
N GLU A 71 -3.57 9.04 -2.02
CA GLU A 71 -4.22 7.95 -1.30
C GLU A 71 -4.70 6.90 -2.31
N THR A 72 -4.46 5.62 -2.00
CA THR A 72 -4.97 4.52 -2.81
C THR A 72 -5.39 3.32 -1.97
N ALA A 73 -6.37 2.57 -2.47
CA ALA A 73 -6.79 1.32 -1.87
C ALA A 73 -5.80 0.21 -2.21
N VAL A 74 -5.51 -0.65 -1.23
CA VAL A 74 -4.65 -1.84 -1.42
C VAL A 74 -5.50 -3.10 -1.32
N GLY A 75 -5.69 -3.77 -2.45
CA GLY A 75 -6.33 -5.08 -2.51
C GLY A 75 -5.45 -6.15 -1.89
N LEU A 76 -5.93 -6.81 -0.83
CA LEU A 76 -5.16 -7.87 -0.14
C LEU A 76 -5.40 -9.27 -0.69
N ALA A 77 -6.55 -9.51 -1.33
CA ALA A 77 -6.93 -10.83 -1.82
C ALA A 77 -6.61 -10.98 -3.31
N ALA A 78 -5.96 -12.09 -3.68
CA ALA A 78 -5.75 -12.49 -5.06
C ALA A 78 -7.08 -12.78 -5.79
N PRO A 79 -7.13 -12.70 -7.15
CA PRO A 79 -6.01 -12.49 -8.07
C PRO A 79 -5.68 -11.02 -8.40
N THR A 80 -6.56 -10.07 -8.06
CA THR A 80 -6.36 -8.64 -8.36
C THR A 80 -5.62 -7.87 -7.27
N GLY A 81 -5.30 -8.52 -6.16
CA GLY A 81 -4.56 -7.97 -5.03
C GLY A 81 -3.31 -8.77 -4.66
N LEU A 82 -2.69 -8.40 -3.55
CA LEU A 82 -1.40 -8.92 -3.11
C LEU A 82 -1.40 -10.41 -2.77
N GLY A 83 -2.51 -11.03 -2.34
CA GLY A 83 -2.48 -12.46 -1.99
C GLY A 83 -1.44 -12.79 -0.91
N ALA A 84 -1.14 -14.08 -0.71
CA ALA A 84 -0.19 -14.50 0.32
C ALA A 84 1.26 -14.22 -0.10
N GLY A 85 2.09 -13.73 0.82
CA GLY A 85 3.52 -13.50 0.58
C GLY A 85 4.06 -12.24 1.23
N THR A 86 5.28 -11.89 0.83
CA THR A 86 5.96 -10.64 1.23
C THR A 86 6.08 -9.72 0.03
N TRP A 87 5.67 -8.47 0.22
CA TRP A 87 5.52 -7.48 -0.83
C TRP A 87 6.31 -6.22 -0.48
N ASP A 88 7.18 -5.79 -1.39
CA ASP A 88 7.97 -4.57 -1.24
C ASP A 88 7.30 -3.43 -2.01
N LEU A 89 7.18 -2.25 -1.38
CA LEU A 89 6.63 -1.06 -2.01
C LEU A 89 7.69 -0.35 -2.85
N ARG A 90 7.36 -0.02 -4.10
CA ARG A 90 8.11 0.86 -4.99
C ARG A 90 7.17 1.91 -5.56
N LEU A 91 7.67 3.13 -5.73
CA LEU A 91 6.90 4.22 -6.30
C LEU A 91 7.56 4.72 -7.57
N ARG A 92 6.75 5.09 -8.56
CA ARG A 92 7.18 5.87 -9.72
C ARG A 92 6.32 7.12 -9.83
N ILE A 93 6.92 8.28 -9.61
CA ILE A 93 6.25 9.58 -9.73
C ILE A 93 6.35 10.03 -11.17
N ARG A 94 5.23 10.48 -11.76
CA ARG A 94 5.18 11.10 -13.08
C ARG A 94 4.99 12.60 -12.92
N PHE A 95 5.75 13.34 -13.71
CA PHE A 95 5.72 14.80 -13.76
C PHE A 95 5.11 15.26 -15.09
N ARG A 96 4.61 16.50 -15.13
CA ARG A 96 3.94 17.10 -16.30
C ARG A 96 4.74 17.01 -17.60
N GLU A 97 6.06 17.09 -17.52
CA GLU A 97 6.96 17.00 -18.68
C GLU A 97 7.16 15.56 -19.21
N GLY A 98 6.37 14.59 -18.72
CA GLY A 98 6.48 13.18 -19.08
C GLY A 98 7.66 12.47 -18.43
N VAL A 99 8.49 13.19 -17.68
CA VAL A 99 9.58 12.61 -16.89
C VAL A 99 8.98 11.77 -15.77
N SER A 100 9.62 10.63 -15.51
CA SER A 100 9.25 9.79 -14.38
C SER A 100 10.45 9.52 -13.49
N ARG A 101 10.18 9.28 -12.21
CA ARG A 101 11.22 8.99 -11.24
C ARG A 101 10.82 7.90 -10.27
N GLU A 102 11.72 6.95 -10.12
CA GLU A 102 11.58 5.90 -9.10
C GLU A 102 12.01 6.44 -7.74
N VAL A 103 11.16 6.21 -6.74
CA VAL A 103 11.39 6.64 -5.36
C VAL A 103 11.05 5.50 -4.41
N THR A 104 11.81 5.42 -3.32
CA THR A 104 11.51 4.50 -2.22
C THR A 104 10.73 5.24 -1.16
N ALA A 105 9.59 4.68 -0.75
CA ALA A 105 8.76 5.27 0.29
C ALA A 105 9.17 4.74 1.66
N HIS A 106 9.48 5.64 2.59
CA HIS A 106 9.85 5.32 3.95
C HIS A 106 8.62 5.01 4.79
N ALA A 107 8.69 3.92 5.57
CA ALA A 107 7.57 3.53 6.41
C ALA A 107 7.37 4.54 7.55
N LEU A 108 6.22 5.19 7.59
CA LEU A 108 5.86 6.07 8.70
C LEU A 108 5.59 5.21 9.96
N THR A 109 6.30 5.50 11.04
CA THR A 109 6.40 4.63 12.23
C THR A 109 5.48 5.05 13.39
N GLY A 110 4.52 5.93 13.13
CA GLY A 110 3.53 6.39 14.10
C GLY A 110 2.80 5.24 14.82
N ALA A 111 2.24 5.56 16.00
CA ALA A 111 1.66 4.58 16.91
C ALA A 111 0.66 3.64 16.20
N GLY A 112 1.00 2.35 16.12
CA GLY A 112 0.11 1.31 15.60
C GLY A 112 0.08 1.12 14.08
N LEU A 113 0.92 1.82 13.31
CA LEU A 113 0.98 1.72 11.84
C LEU A 113 1.70 0.46 11.34
N LEU A 114 2.73 0.01 12.06
CA LEU A 114 3.48 -1.21 11.73
C LEU A 114 3.01 -2.45 12.53
N ARG A 115 1.85 -2.36 13.19
CA ARG A 115 1.31 -3.49 13.93
C ARG A 115 0.65 -4.48 12.98
N ARG A 116 0.84 -5.78 13.26
CA ARG A 116 0.10 -6.86 12.61
C ARG A 116 -1.40 -6.70 12.89
N ARG A 117 -2.24 -6.86 11.86
CA ARG A 117 -3.70 -6.77 11.93
C ARG A 117 -4.35 -7.96 11.23
N ALA A 118 -5.49 -8.40 11.76
CA ALA A 118 -6.37 -9.36 11.12
C ALA A 118 -7.48 -8.59 10.38
N VAL A 119 -7.57 -8.78 9.08
CA VAL A 119 -8.55 -8.10 8.21
C VAL A 119 -9.54 -9.14 7.68
N PRO A 120 -10.86 -8.90 7.76
CA PRO A 120 -11.85 -9.77 7.15
C PRO A 120 -11.64 -9.88 5.64
N SER A 121 -11.82 -11.07 5.08
CA SER A 121 -11.73 -11.33 3.65
C SER A 121 -12.90 -12.21 3.22
N ALA A 122 -13.65 -11.77 2.21
CA ALA A 122 -14.74 -12.58 1.67
C ALA A 122 -14.25 -13.95 1.14
N ARG A 123 -13.01 -14.02 0.63
CA ARG A 123 -12.43 -15.22 0.03
C ARG A 123 -11.75 -16.14 1.04
N HIS A 124 -11.05 -15.59 2.03
CA HIS A 124 -10.21 -16.36 2.96
C HIS A 124 -10.72 -16.33 4.41
N GLY A 125 -11.87 -15.69 4.66
CA GLY A 125 -12.43 -15.42 5.98
C GLY A 125 -11.67 -14.30 6.70
N VAL A 126 -10.39 -14.52 6.99
CA VAL A 126 -9.48 -13.55 7.59
C VAL A 126 -8.13 -13.59 6.88
N VAL A 127 -7.51 -12.44 6.70
CA VAL A 127 -6.13 -12.29 6.22
C VAL A 127 -5.33 -11.54 7.27
N LEU A 128 -4.16 -12.07 7.58
CA LEU A 128 -3.21 -11.45 8.50
C LEU A 128 -2.27 -10.56 7.70
N VAL A 129 -2.25 -9.29 8.06
CA VAL A 129 -1.50 -8.25 7.36
C VAL A 129 -0.55 -7.60 8.33
N GLN A 130 0.73 -7.54 7.97
CA GLN A 130 1.76 -6.92 8.78
C GLN A 130 2.55 -5.94 7.92
N PRO A 131 2.25 -4.63 8.02
CA PRO A 131 3.14 -3.60 7.51
C PRO A 131 4.43 -3.62 8.34
N TYR A 132 5.57 -3.48 7.69
CA TYR A 132 6.85 -3.40 8.38
C TYR A 132 7.84 -2.51 7.63
N ARG A 133 8.84 -2.04 8.37
CA ARG A 133 9.94 -1.24 7.86
C ARG A 133 11.07 -2.20 7.47
N THR A 134 11.56 -2.11 6.24
CA THR A 134 12.77 -2.82 5.82
C THR A 134 14.01 -2.22 6.50
N HIS A 135 15.16 -2.88 6.39
CA HIS A 135 16.42 -2.36 6.92
C HIS A 135 16.76 -0.96 6.39
N SER A 136 16.50 -0.68 5.10
CA SER A 136 16.72 0.65 4.50
C SER A 136 15.65 1.69 4.87
N GLY A 137 14.66 1.29 5.66
CA GLY A 137 13.55 2.14 6.05
C GLY A 137 12.37 2.17 5.11
N ALA A 138 12.40 1.40 4.02
CA ALA A 138 11.28 1.31 3.08
C ALA A 138 10.08 0.60 3.70
N LEU A 139 8.88 0.93 3.23
CA LEU A 139 7.67 0.18 3.59
C LEU A 139 7.60 -1.15 2.83
N ALA A 140 7.30 -2.22 3.56
CA ALA A 140 6.96 -3.53 3.02
C ALA A 140 5.74 -4.11 3.74
N LEU A 141 5.10 -5.09 3.12
CA LEU A 141 3.88 -5.72 3.61
C LEU A 141 4.00 -7.24 3.57
N ARG A 142 3.73 -7.88 4.70
CA ARG A 142 3.53 -9.33 4.76
C ARG A 142 2.04 -9.65 4.84
N VAL A 143 1.59 -10.54 3.95
CA VAL A 143 0.21 -10.99 3.87
C VAL A 143 0.20 -12.51 4.04
N ALA A 144 -0.60 -13.00 4.98
CA ALA A 144 -0.77 -14.43 5.21
C ALA A 144 -2.26 -14.77 5.31
N PRO A 145 -2.73 -15.88 4.71
CA PRO A 145 -4.09 -16.34 4.92
C PRO A 145 -4.27 -16.68 6.41
N GLY A 146 -5.29 -16.08 7.03
CA GLY A 146 -5.64 -16.35 8.41
C GLY A 146 -6.56 -17.57 8.47
N VAL A 147 -6.04 -18.71 8.88
CA VAL A 147 -6.86 -19.88 9.22
C VAL A 147 -7.62 -19.61 10.53
N ARG A 148 -8.78 -18.94 10.45
CA ARG A 148 -9.89 -19.02 11.42
C ARG A 148 -11.17 -18.39 10.85
N GLY A 149 -11.52 -18.77 9.63
CA GLY A 149 -12.72 -18.32 8.92
C GLY A 149 -13.57 -19.42 8.28
N VAL A 150 -13.29 -20.70 8.54
CA VAL A 150 -14.15 -21.79 8.04
C VAL A 150 -15.43 -21.92 8.88
N LEU A 151 -15.49 -21.34 10.09
CA LEU A 151 -16.64 -21.47 10.99
C LEU A 151 -17.74 -20.40 10.79
N SER A 152 -17.47 -19.23 10.22
CA SER A 152 -18.50 -18.18 10.07
C SER A 152 -19.42 -18.39 8.88
N VAL A 153 -18.98 -19.11 7.83
CA VAL A 153 -19.80 -19.43 6.65
C VAL A 153 -20.73 -20.62 6.92
N ALA A 154 -20.40 -21.50 7.86
CA ALA A 154 -21.26 -22.62 8.24
C ALA A 154 -22.55 -22.19 8.97
N ARG A 155 -22.53 -21.08 9.72
CA ARG A 155 -23.71 -20.62 10.50
C ARG A 155 -24.82 -20.01 9.65
N GLY A 156 -24.50 -19.46 8.47
CA GLY A 156 -25.51 -18.91 7.56
C GLY A 156 -26.29 -19.99 6.81
N ARG A 157 -25.67 -21.15 6.55
CA ARG A 157 -26.28 -22.24 5.78
C ARG A 157 -27.10 -23.21 6.66
N LEU A 158 -26.78 -23.31 7.96
CA LEU A 158 -27.51 -24.19 8.88
C LEU A 158 -28.89 -23.67 9.28
N ARG A 159 -29.15 -22.35 9.21
CA ARG A 159 -30.48 -21.78 9.48
C ARG A 159 -31.50 -22.03 8.36
N ARG A 160 -31.08 -22.47 7.18
CA ARG A 160 -31.97 -22.83 6.06
C ARG A 160 -32.32 -24.32 6.00
N LEU A 161 -31.77 -25.14 6.89
CA LEU A 161 -32.06 -26.57 6.97
C LEU A 161 -32.86 -26.95 8.23
N LEU A 162 -33.20 -25.95 9.07
CA LEU A 162 -33.98 -26.11 10.30
C LEU A 162 -35.30 -25.32 10.27
N HIS A 163 -35.76 -24.92 9.09
CA HIS A 163 -37.12 -24.44 8.83
C HIS A 163 -37.73 -25.31 7.75
#